data_AF-A0A967AS40-F1
#
_entry.id   AF-A0A967AS40-F1
#
_cell.length_a   1.000
_cell.length_b   1.000
_cell.length_c   1.000
_cell.angle_alpha   90.00
_cell.angle_beta   90.00
_cell.angle_gamma   90.00
#
_symmetry.space_group_name_H-M   'P 1'
#
loop_
_entity.id
_entity.type
_entity.pdbx_description
1 polymer ?
#
loop_
_entity_poly.entity_id
_entity_poly.type
_entity_poly.pdbx_seq_one_letter_code
_entity_poly.pdbx_strand_id
1 'polypeptide(L)'
;MKKGIFIGLSAILATFVASCDTECETVTTRNITILVDATDSLLVDKAQQELRKDNFEQLVNKKLGLTETPTCFTVNYDFGYISTHSYYNPTSTQLSQTKWGQAKNKLVLGWRSFYDAHEKNLQSLDSLGNMENTSLFPTLMKAIRKTDGILIVVSDLIENNPAVNFYKNPPTTPEQMEKAYQKMAAYYLPDTIGSTDEREVLFIVLSEPKNSAVVHKARAFWKYALEEQMGLQVSFADGISTL
;
A
#
# COMPACT_ATOMS: atom_id res chain seq x y z
N MET A 1 71.38 -11.29 47.47
CA MET A 1 70.82 -10.55 46.32
C MET A 1 69.63 -11.32 45.75
N LYS A 2 68.40 -10.83 45.92
CA LYS A 2 67.25 -10.99 45.02
C LYS A 2 66.26 -9.88 45.40
N LYS A 3 66.22 -8.82 44.59
CA LYS A 3 65.33 -7.66 44.69
C LYS A 3 64.06 -7.95 43.87
N GLY A 4 62.92 -7.39 44.30
CA GLY A 4 61.77 -7.18 43.41
C GLY A 4 60.41 -7.30 44.09
N ILE A 5 59.97 -6.22 44.74
CA ILE A 5 58.58 -5.93 45.12
C ILE A 5 57.93 -5.19 43.94
N PHE A 6 56.67 -5.47 43.57
CA PHE A 6 55.56 -4.49 43.55
C PHE A 6 54.23 -5.08 43.06
N ILE A 7 53.19 -4.65 43.75
CA ILE A 7 51.75 -4.88 43.57
C ILE A 7 51.25 -4.16 42.31
N GLY A 8 50.25 -4.73 41.63
CA GLY A 8 49.50 -4.05 40.57
C GLY A 8 48.13 -4.70 40.33
N LEU A 9 47.13 -4.30 41.13
CA LEU A 9 45.72 -4.38 40.74
C LEU A 9 45.52 -3.55 39.45
N SER A 10 44.62 -4.01 38.59
CA SER A 10 43.97 -3.29 37.47
C SER A 10 44.41 -3.73 36.06
N ALA A 11 43.75 -4.76 35.56
CA ALA A 11 43.30 -4.81 34.16
C ALA A 11 42.02 -5.66 34.07
N ILE A 12 40.95 -5.15 34.67
CA ILE A 12 39.64 -5.26 34.02
C ILE A 12 39.81 -4.50 32.71
N LEU A 13 39.91 -5.18 31.57
CA LEU A 13 39.50 -4.60 30.29
C LEU A 13 39.35 -5.70 29.23
N ALA A 14 38.09 -6.01 28.94
CA ALA A 14 37.60 -6.22 27.59
C ALA A 14 38.29 -7.29 26.73
N THR A 15 37.98 -8.55 26.99
CA THR A 15 37.70 -9.49 25.89
C THR A 15 36.35 -10.17 26.13
N PHE A 16 35.33 -9.38 26.46
CA PHE A 16 34.00 -9.65 25.93
C PHE A 16 34.12 -9.39 24.43
N VAL A 17 34.46 -10.42 23.68
CA VAL A 17 34.10 -10.47 22.26
C VAL A 17 32.60 -10.78 22.23
N ALA A 18 31.80 -9.84 22.76
CA ALA A 18 30.50 -9.63 22.18
C ALA A 18 30.85 -9.11 20.79
N SER A 19 30.69 -9.93 19.75
CA SER A 19 30.58 -9.37 18.42
C SER A 19 29.40 -8.43 18.50
N CYS A 20 29.70 -7.13 18.63
CA CYS A 20 28.74 -6.07 18.39
C CYS A 20 28.50 -6.08 16.89
N ASP A 21 27.79 -7.10 16.40
CA ASP A 21 27.16 -7.07 15.08
C ASP A 21 25.95 -6.13 15.22
N THR A 22 26.25 -4.84 15.41
CA THR A 22 25.27 -3.77 15.56
C THR A 22 24.92 -3.10 14.24
N GLU A 23 25.56 -3.53 13.15
CA GLU A 23 25.41 -2.95 11.82
C GLU A 23 24.39 -3.74 10.99
N CYS A 24 23.46 -3.04 10.36
CA CYS A 24 22.55 -3.65 9.39
C CYS A 24 23.32 -4.04 8.12
N GLU A 25 23.59 -5.33 7.90
CA GLU A 25 24.24 -5.82 6.68
C GLU A 25 23.39 -5.53 5.42
N THR A 26 22.07 -5.60 5.54
CA THR A 26 21.12 -5.32 4.45
C THR A 26 19.90 -4.57 4.97
N VAL A 27 19.47 -3.52 4.25
CA VAL A 27 18.23 -2.79 4.53
C VAL A 27 17.16 -3.24 3.55
N THR A 28 16.10 -3.89 4.05
CA THR A 28 14.96 -4.28 3.22
C THR A 28 14.10 -3.06 2.93
N THR A 29 13.96 -2.71 1.65
CA THR A 29 13.02 -1.64 1.23
C THR A 29 11.71 -2.26 0.78
N ARG A 30 10.60 -1.69 1.25
CA ARG A 30 9.24 -2.02 0.85
C ARG A 30 8.53 -0.77 0.38
N ASN A 31 7.74 -0.87 -0.67
CA ASN A 31 6.87 0.23 -1.10
C ASN A 31 5.41 -0.20 -0.92
N ILE A 32 4.62 0.69 -0.34
CA ILE A 32 3.19 0.50 -0.11
C ILE A 32 2.46 1.76 -0.56
N THR A 33 1.46 1.59 -1.41
CA THR A 33 0.58 2.67 -1.81
C THR A 33 -0.82 2.33 -1.36
N ILE A 34 -1.49 3.26 -0.69
CA ILE A 34 -2.93 3.15 -0.38
C ILE A 34 -3.69 4.09 -1.29
N LEU A 35 -4.72 3.55 -1.93
CA LEU A 35 -5.72 4.33 -2.63
C LEU A 35 -7.08 4.17 -2.00
N VAL A 36 -7.68 5.29 -1.62
CA VAL A 36 -9.04 5.32 -1.11
C VAL A 36 -9.98 5.82 -2.18
N ASP A 37 -11.04 5.05 -2.42
CA ASP A 37 -12.06 5.44 -3.36
C ASP A 37 -13.01 6.46 -2.74
N ALA A 38 -12.98 7.69 -3.27
CA ALA A 38 -13.65 8.85 -2.68
C ALA A 38 -14.88 9.29 -3.50
N THR A 39 -15.56 8.33 -4.12
CA THR A 39 -16.72 8.55 -5.01
C THR A 39 -18.01 8.84 -4.25
N ASP A 40 -18.12 8.28 -3.04
CA ASP A 40 -19.29 8.33 -2.19
C ASP A 40 -18.80 8.64 -0.76
N SER A 41 -19.45 9.60 -0.10
CA SER A 41 -19.14 9.96 1.29
C SER A 41 -19.24 8.76 2.23
N LEU A 42 -20.18 7.84 1.99
CA LEU A 42 -20.31 6.62 2.78
C LEU A 42 -19.12 5.67 2.58
N LEU A 43 -18.59 5.61 1.37
CA LEU A 43 -17.39 4.81 1.06
C LEU A 43 -16.17 5.42 1.75
N VAL A 44 -16.06 6.75 1.77
CA VAL A 44 -15.03 7.49 2.52
C VAL A 44 -15.14 7.22 4.02
N ASP A 45 -16.33 7.34 4.61
CA ASP A 45 -16.55 7.09 6.04
C ASP A 45 -16.12 5.67 6.44
N LYS A 46 -16.46 4.69 5.60
CA LYS A 46 -16.05 3.29 5.81
C LYS A 46 -14.56 3.10 5.63
N ALA A 47 -13.96 3.71 4.62
CA ALA A 47 -12.52 3.65 4.41
C ALA A 47 -11.77 4.25 5.59
N GLN A 48 -12.25 5.36 6.15
CA GLN A 48 -11.69 5.94 7.37
C GLN A 48 -11.83 5.02 8.59
N GLN A 49 -12.95 4.31 8.73
CA GLN A 49 -13.13 3.33 9.81
C GLN A 49 -12.21 2.12 9.65
N GLU A 50 -12.12 1.58 8.44
CA GLU A 50 -11.29 0.42 8.14
C GLU A 50 -9.82 0.75 8.26
N LEU A 51 -9.36 1.89 7.77
CA LEU A 51 -7.96 2.30 7.83
C LEU A 51 -7.56 2.95 9.15
N ARG A 52 -8.39 2.96 10.20
CA ARG A 52 -7.94 3.48 11.52
C ARG A 52 -6.66 2.80 11.96
N LYS A 53 -5.86 3.53 12.72
CA LYS A 53 -4.53 3.14 13.18
C LYS A 53 -4.40 1.65 13.52
N ASP A 54 -5.21 1.13 14.42
CA ASP A 54 -5.10 -0.27 14.87
C ASP A 54 -5.27 -1.30 13.75
N ASN A 55 -6.18 -1.05 12.80
CA ASN A 55 -6.36 -1.90 11.63
C ASN A 55 -5.23 -1.69 10.61
N PHE A 56 -4.80 -0.44 10.42
CA PHE A 56 -3.71 -0.12 9.51
C PHE A 56 -2.38 -0.74 9.98
N GLU A 57 -2.13 -0.77 11.29
CA GLU A 57 -1.01 -1.49 11.90
C GLU A 57 -1.04 -2.98 11.53
N GLN A 58 -2.19 -3.64 11.67
CA GLN A 58 -2.36 -5.04 11.29
C GLN A 58 -2.12 -5.27 9.79
N LEU A 59 -2.67 -4.40 8.94
CA LEU A 59 -2.51 -4.45 7.49
C LEU A 59 -1.03 -4.38 7.10
N VAL A 60 -0.32 -3.37 7.61
CA VAL A 60 1.09 -3.12 7.31
C VAL A 60 1.96 -4.27 7.78
N ASN A 61 1.75 -4.75 9.01
CA ASN A 61 2.53 -5.87 9.56
C ASN A 61 2.34 -7.14 8.72
N LYS A 62 1.09 -7.44 8.33
CA LYS A 62 0.77 -8.63 7.54
C LYS A 62 1.32 -8.56 6.11
N LYS A 63 1.20 -7.41 5.45
CA LYS A 63 1.61 -7.25 4.05
C LYS A 63 3.10 -7.00 3.87
N LEU A 64 3.73 -6.26 4.78
CA LEU A 64 5.16 -5.98 4.69
C LEU A 64 6.02 -7.05 5.36
N GLY A 65 5.41 -7.97 6.13
CA GLY A 65 6.13 -8.98 6.92
C GLY A 65 6.99 -8.35 8.02
N LEU A 66 6.66 -7.14 8.42
CA LEU A 66 7.37 -6.38 9.43
C LEU A 66 6.75 -6.73 10.79
N THR A 67 7.44 -7.58 11.57
CA THR A 67 7.08 -7.83 12.98
C THR A 67 7.24 -6.55 13.81
N GLU A 68 6.58 -6.41 14.96
CA GLU A 68 6.51 -5.16 15.77
C GLU A 68 7.85 -4.47 16.12
N THR A 69 9.02 -5.10 15.88
CA THR A 69 10.34 -4.48 16.11
C THR A 69 11.36 -4.77 14.99
N PRO A 70 11.09 -4.42 13.71
CA PRO A 70 12.04 -4.72 12.65
C PRO A 70 13.25 -3.78 12.75
N THR A 71 14.46 -4.31 12.63
CA THR A 71 15.67 -3.56 13.01
C THR A 71 16.39 -2.89 11.84
N CYS A 72 16.06 -3.25 10.60
CA CYS A 72 16.76 -2.83 9.39
C CYS A 72 15.82 -2.79 8.16
N PHE A 73 14.96 -1.77 8.07
CA PHE A 73 14.02 -1.66 6.95
C PHE A 73 13.73 -0.21 6.54
N THR A 74 13.23 -0.03 5.32
CA THR A 74 12.66 1.21 4.82
C THR A 74 11.29 0.92 4.22
N VAL A 75 10.26 1.69 4.60
CA VAL A 75 8.95 1.68 3.96
C VAL A 75 8.75 3.02 3.26
N ASN A 76 8.55 2.98 1.94
CA ASN A 76 8.04 4.12 1.21
C ASN A 76 6.52 3.99 1.15
N TYR A 77 5.81 4.97 1.68
CA TYR A 77 4.36 4.97 1.79
C TYR A 77 3.77 6.12 0.99
N ASP A 78 2.92 5.79 0.03
CA ASP A 78 2.12 6.76 -0.70
C ASP A 78 0.64 6.62 -0.33
N PHE A 79 -0.04 7.75 -0.13
CA PHE A 79 -1.48 7.79 0.09
C PHE A 79 -2.15 8.65 -0.96
N GLY A 80 -3.08 8.08 -1.72
CA GLY A 80 -3.86 8.80 -2.71
C GLY A 80 -5.34 8.47 -2.63
N TYR A 81 -6.13 9.13 -3.46
CA TYR A 81 -7.56 8.87 -3.61
C TYR A 81 -7.94 8.69 -5.07
N ILE A 82 -8.98 7.88 -5.31
CA ILE A 82 -9.59 7.71 -6.62
C ILE A 82 -10.73 8.72 -6.74
N SER A 83 -10.67 9.54 -7.79
CA SER A 83 -11.63 10.61 -8.04
C SER A 83 -11.97 10.76 -9.53
N THR A 84 -13.00 11.57 -9.77
CA THR A 84 -13.68 11.80 -11.06
C THR A 84 -12.76 12.47 -12.06
N HIS A 85 -11.79 13.22 -11.56
CA HIS A 85 -10.82 13.95 -12.36
C HIS A 85 -9.59 13.11 -12.73
N SER A 86 -9.55 11.82 -12.38
CA SER A 86 -8.41 10.93 -12.65
C SER A 86 -7.07 11.51 -12.15
N TYR A 87 -7.10 12.39 -11.14
CA TYR A 87 -5.90 12.99 -10.56
C TYR A 87 -5.26 11.99 -9.60
N TYR A 88 -4.01 11.65 -9.90
CA TYR A 88 -3.17 10.83 -9.03
C TYR A 88 -2.03 11.71 -8.51
N ASN A 89 -2.22 12.27 -7.32
CA ASN A 89 -1.22 13.08 -6.62
C ASN A 89 -1.11 12.62 -5.16
N PRO A 90 -0.42 11.50 -4.89
CA PRO A 90 -0.37 10.94 -3.55
C PRO A 90 0.51 11.78 -2.62
N THR A 91 0.20 11.75 -1.32
CA THR A 91 1.09 12.22 -0.27
C THR A 91 2.09 11.12 0.08
N SER A 92 3.37 11.39 -0.13
CA SER A 92 4.46 10.44 0.14
C SER A 92 5.06 10.64 1.54
N THR A 93 5.27 9.53 2.25
CA THR A 93 5.97 9.47 3.54
C THR A 93 7.01 8.34 3.48
N GLN A 94 8.27 8.64 3.77
CA GLN A 94 9.32 7.62 3.86
C GLN A 94 9.64 7.31 5.33
N LEU A 95 9.48 6.05 5.71
CA LEU A 95 9.86 5.49 7.00
C LEU A 95 11.16 4.72 6.84
N SER A 96 12.13 4.92 7.72
CA SER A 96 13.33 4.07 7.78
C SER A 96 13.72 3.82 9.22
N GLN A 97 13.99 2.56 9.56
CA GLN A 97 14.51 2.14 10.85
C GLN A 97 15.78 1.32 10.62
N THR A 98 16.90 1.88 11.07
CA THR A 98 18.21 1.23 11.06
C THR A 98 18.73 1.20 12.49
N LYS A 99 19.03 0.02 13.05
CA LYS A 99 20.01 -0.06 14.15
C LYS A 99 21.35 0.46 13.62
N TRP A 100 22.10 1.15 14.49
CA TRP A 100 23.26 1.98 14.13
C TRP A 100 24.10 1.41 12.97
N GLY A 101 23.90 2.00 11.79
CA GLY A 101 24.57 1.68 10.54
C GLY A 101 24.28 2.77 9.51
N GLN A 102 25.25 3.66 9.32
CA GLN A 102 25.47 4.59 8.19
C GLN A 102 24.33 5.40 7.53
N ALA A 103 23.13 5.54 8.08
CA ALA A 103 22.17 6.54 7.57
C ALA A 103 22.39 7.93 8.21
N LYS A 104 23.61 8.49 8.15
CA LYS A 104 23.95 9.78 8.81
C LYS A 104 23.19 11.02 8.30
N ASN A 105 22.35 10.89 7.25
CA ASN A 105 21.62 12.01 6.65
C ASN A 105 20.13 11.75 6.34
N LYS A 106 19.52 10.62 6.77
CA LYS A 106 18.09 10.37 6.53
C LYS A 106 17.29 10.59 7.82
N LEU A 107 16.18 11.33 7.69
CA LEU A 107 15.20 11.50 8.76
C LEU A 107 14.67 10.12 9.17
N VAL A 108 15.03 9.68 10.38
CA VAL A 108 14.52 8.44 10.98
C VAL A 108 13.14 8.76 11.56
N LEU A 109 12.09 8.46 10.79
CA LEU A 109 10.73 8.45 11.34
C LEU A 109 10.56 7.16 12.17
N GLY A 110 9.99 7.27 13.36
CA GLY A 110 9.53 6.09 14.11
C GLY A 110 8.13 5.68 13.65
N TRP A 111 7.70 4.47 14.01
CA TRP A 111 6.34 3.98 13.77
C TRP A 111 5.26 4.98 14.19
N ARG A 112 5.45 5.66 15.33
CA ARG A 112 4.54 6.73 15.80
C ARG A 112 4.34 7.82 14.75
N SER A 113 5.42 8.38 14.20
CA SER A 113 5.33 9.44 13.19
C SER A 113 4.73 8.96 11.88
N PHE A 114 4.91 7.69 11.54
CA PHE A 114 4.27 7.06 10.39
C PHE A 114 2.75 6.97 10.56
N TYR A 115 2.29 6.47 11.72
CA TYR A 115 0.85 6.40 12.01
C TYR A 115 0.22 7.79 12.17
N ASP A 116 0.93 8.76 12.77
CA ASP A 116 0.46 10.15 12.84
C ASP A 116 0.32 10.77 11.43
N ALA A 117 1.24 10.46 10.51
CA ALA A 117 1.15 10.90 9.12
C ALA A 117 -0.01 10.21 8.37
N HIS A 118 -0.21 8.92 8.61
CA HIS A 118 -1.35 8.17 8.08
C HIS A 118 -2.68 8.75 8.57
N GLU A 119 -2.83 9.04 9.87
CA GLU A 119 -4.03 9.67 10.43
C GLU A 119 -4.32 11.04 9.80
N LYS A 120 -3.29 11.87 9.56
CA LYS A 120 -3.44 13.14 8.83
C LYS A 120 -3.91 12.92 7.39
N ASN A 121 -3.39 11.90 6.72
CA ASN A 121 -3.83 11.54 5.37
C ASN A 121 -5.29 11.09 5.36
N LEU A 122 -5.73 10.32 6.36
CA LEU A 122 -7.15 9.94 6.51
C LEU A 122 -8.06 11.15 6.77
N GLN A 123 -7.63 12.09 7.63
CA GLN A 123 -8.36 13.34 7.89
C GLN A 123 -8.46 14.20 6.63
N SER A 124 -7.50 14.12 5.71
CA SER A 124 -7.58 14.86 4.44
C SER A 124 -8.77 14.42 3.58
N LEU A 125 -9.28 13.21 3.78
CA LEU A 125 -10.48 12.73 3.08
C LEU A 125 -11.73 13.53 3.45
N ASP A 126 -11.82 14.09 4.66
CA ASP A 126 -12.95 14.93 5.10
C ASP A 126 -13.09 16.21 4.25
N SER A 127 -11.99 16.64 3.63
CA SER A 127 -11.94 17.82 2.78
C SER A 127 -12.33 17.53 1.33
N LEU A 128 -12.49 16.26 0.96
CA LEU A 128 -12.96 15.83 -0.34
C LEU A 128 -14.49 15.94 -0.37
N GLY A 129 -15.01 17.00 -0.99
CA GLY A 129 -16.46 17.10 -1.24
C GLY A 129 -16.99 15.96 -2.12
N ASN A 130 -18.30 15.81 -2.24
CA ASN A 130 -18.93 14.77 -3.08
C ASN A 130 -18.44 14.82 -4.53
N MET A 131 -17.85 13.73 -5.01
CA MET A 131 -17.28 13.66 -6.36
C MET A 131 -18.16 12.78 -7.28
N GLU A 132 -18.91 13.40 -8.19
CA GLU A 132 -19.77 12.69 -9.16
C GLU A 132 -19.00 12.14 -10.39
N ASN A 133 -19.25 10.86 -10.75
CA ASN A 133 -18.71 10.13 -11.92
C ASN A 133 -17.22 9.81 -11.87
N THR A 134 -16.87 8.72 -11.21
CA THR A 134 -15.50 8.26 -11.02
C THR A 134 -15.10 7.17 -11.98
N SER A 135 -13.86 7.28 -12.46
CA SER A 135 -13.21 6.20 -13.16
C SER A 135 -12.08 5.63 -12.30
N LEU A 136 -12.28 4.40 -11.84
CA LEU A 136 -11.32 3.66 -11.03
C LEU A 136 -10.11 3.30 -11.90
N PHE A 137 -10.38 2.83 -13.11
CA PHE A 137 -9.37 2.38 -14.07
C PHE A 137 -8.17 3.33 -14.27
N PRO A 138 -8.31 4.60 -14.70
CA PRO A 138 -7.16 5.46 -15.00
C PRO A 138 -6.32 5.79 -13.77
N THR A 139 -6.94 6.01 -12.61
CA THR A 139 -6.21 6.31 -11.37
C THR A 139 -5.47 5.06 -10.88
N LEU A 140 -6.13 3.91 -10.96
CA LEU A 140 -5.52 2.62 -10.64
C LEU A 140 -4.33 2.32 -11.56
N MET A 141 -4.46 2.50 -12.87
CA MET A 141 -3.36 2.31 -13.83
C MET A 141 -2.16 3.24 -13.53
N LYS A 142 -2.42 4.51 -13.22
CA LYS A 142 -1.37 5.47 -12.82
C LYS A 142 -0.64 5.03 -11.55
N ALA A 143 -1.39 4.49 -10.58
CA ALA A 143 -0.84 4.04 -9.31
C ALA A 143 -0.02 2.76 -9.45
N ILE A 144 -0.53 1.77 -10.19
CA ILE A 144 0.19 0.53 -10.52
C ILE A 144 1.51 0.84 -11.22
N ARG A 145 1.53 1.85 -12.08
CA ARG A 145 2.76 2.27 -12.77
C ARG A 145 3.79 2.92 -11.84
N LYS A 146 3.33 3.69 -10.85
CA LYS A 146 4.19 4.46 -9.94
C LYS A 146 4.61 3.69 -8.69
N THR A 147 3.92 2.59 -8.38
CA THR A 147 4.14 1.82 -7.17
C THR A 147 4.98 0.58 -7.48
N ASP A 148 6.20 0.56 -6.96
CA ASP A 148 7.07 -0.62 -7.02
C ASP A 148 6.84 -1.51 -5.79
N GLY A 149 5.74 -2.27 -5.74
CA GLY A 149 5.46 -3.14 -4.59
C GLY A 149 3.97 -3.40 -4.39
N ILE A 150 3.48 -3.10 -3.18
CA ILE A 150 2.10 -3.42 -2.79
C ILE A 150 1.22 -2.20 -3.01
N LEU A 151 0.22 -2.34 -3.87
CA LEU A 151 -0.85 -1.38 -4.04
C LEU A 151 -2.11 -1.88 -3.32
N ILE A 152 -2.58 -1.11 -2.35
CA ILE A 152 -3.78 -1.41 -1.57
C ILE A 152 -4.88 -0.45 -2.02
N VAL A 153 -5.96 -0.99 -2.54
CA VAL A 153 -7.09 -0.23 -3.07
C VAL A 153 -8.31 -0.48 -2.18
N VAL A 154 -8.79 0.58 -1.53
CA VAL A 154 -9.95 0.56 -0.65
C VAL A 154 -11.14 1.12 -1.44
N SER A 155 -11.99 0.25 -1.96
CA SER A 155 -13.02 0.62 -2.96
C SER A 155 -14.22 -0.33 -2.93
N ASP A 156 -15.35 0.10 -3.49
CA ASP A 156 -16.49 -0.77 -3.81
C ASP A 156 -16.29 -1.58 -5.11
N LEU A 157 -15.17 -1.35 -5.82
CA LEU A 157 -14.76 -1.94 -7.10
C LEU A 157 -15.58 -1.48 -8.31
N ILE A 158 -16.51 -0.54 -8.14
CA ILE A 158 -17.50 -0.25 -9.17
C ILE A 158 -16.98 0.80 -10.15
N GLU A 159 -16.66 0.35 -11.36
CA GLU A 159 -16.35 1.27 -12.46
C GLU A 159 -17.63 1.98 -12.93
N ASN A 160 -17.59 3.31 -12.94
CA ASN A 160 -18.69 4.16 -13.38
C ASN A 160 -18.22 5.29 -14.29
N ASN A 161 -17.74 4.93 -15.49
CA ASN A 161 -17.30 5.88 -16.50
C ASN A 161 -18.20 5.84 -17.76
N PRO A 162 -18.07 6.80 -18.70
CA PRO A 162 -18.88 6.83 -19.92
C PRO A 162 -18.70 5.61 -20.84
N ALA A 163 -17.55 4.94 -20.81
CA ALA A 163 -17.25 3.76 -21.62
C ALA A 163 -17.81 2.46 -21.01
N VAL A 164 -17.80 2.36 -19.68
CA VAL A 164 -18.17 1.17 -18.91
C VAL A 164 -18.84 1.57 -17.59
N ASN A 165 -20.00 0.97 -17.32
CA ASN A 165 -20.80 1.22 -16.12
C ASN A 165 -21.25 -0.11 -15.50
N PHE A 166 -20.60 -0.50 -14.41
CA PHE A 166 -20.86 -1.75 -13.70
C PHE A 166 -22.17 -1.74 -12.90
N TYR A 167 -22.73 -0.57 -12.59
CA TYR A 167 -24.08 -0.47 -12.00
C TYR A 167 -25.17 -0.94 -12.98
N LYS A 168 -24.98 -0.71 -14.28
CA LYS A 168 -25.94 -1.07 -15.31
C LYS A 168 -25.67 -2.45 -15.91
N ASN A 169 -24.44 -2.68 -16.35
CA ASN A 169 -24.07 -3.87 -17.13
C ASN A 169 -22.67 -4.37 -16.73
N PRO A 170 -22.52 -5.00 -15.56
CA PRO A 170 -21.24 -5.57 -15.15
C PRO A 170 -20.89 -6.76 -16.07
N PRO A 171 -19.65 -6.86 -16.58
CA PRO A 171 -19.23 -7.94 -17.46
C PRO A 171 -19.22 -9.27 -16.71
N THR A 172 -19.70 -10.33 -17.36
CA THR A 172 -19.86 -11.67 -16.75
C THR A 172 -19.13 -12.80 -17.47
N THR A 173 -18.77 -12.62 -18.74
CA THR A 173 -18.01 -13.60 -19.52
C THR A 173 -16.64 -13.04 -19.89
N PRO A 174 -15.63 -13.89 -20.19
CA PRO A 174 -14.32 -13.43 -20.64
C PRO A 174 -14.38 -12.47 -21.83
N GLU A 175 -15.27 -12.72 -22.81
CA GLU A 175 -15.42 -11.83 -23.97
C GLU A 175 -15.99 -10.47 -23.58
N GLN A 176 -16.92 -10.44 -22.60
CA GLN A 176 -17.44 -9.18 -22.07
C GLN A 176 -16.39 -8.43 -21.26
N MET A 177 -15.57 -9.14 -20.49
CA MET A 177 -14.47 -8.56 -19.71
C MET A 177 -13.41 -7.97 -20.64
N GLU A 178 -12.97 -8.72 -21.65
CA GLU A 178 -12.03 -8.23 -22.68
C GLU A 178 -12.58 -6.97 -23.36
N LYS A 179 -13.83 -7.02 -23.81
CA LYS A 179 -14.47 -5.86 -24.45
C LYS A 179 -14.56 -4.65 -23.51
N ALA A 180 -14.84 -4.86 -22.23
CA ALA A 180 -14.88 -3.79 -21.24
C ALA A 180 -13.47 -3.22 -20.98
N TYR A 181 -12.47 -4.09 -20.83
CA TYR A 181 -11.06 -3.70 -20.68
C TYR A 181 -10.58 -2.88 -21.87
N GLN A 182 -10.76 -3.37 -23.10
CA GLN A 182 -10.37 -2.67 -24.33
C GLN A 182 -11.05 -1.30 -24.45
N LYS A 183 -12.34 -1.20 -24.07
CA LYS A 183 -13.05 0.08 -24.06
C LYS A 183 -12.44 1.07 -23.08
N MET A 184 -12.10 0.64 -21.87
CA MET A 184 -11.49 1.50 -20.86
C MET A 184 -10.07 1.88 -21.25
N ALA A 185 -9.27 0.92 -21.72
CA ALA A 185 -7.93 1.17 -22.23
C ALA A 185 -7.95 2.14 -23.42
N ALA A 186 -8.84 1.96 -24.39
CA ALA A 186 -8.96 2.90 -25.51
C ALA A 186 -9.39 4.31 -25.06
N TYR A 187 -10.25 4.39 -24.04
CA TYR A 187 -10.72 5.66 -23.49
C TYR A 187 -9.65 6.37 -22.64
N TYR A 188 -8.81 5.61 -21.97
CA TYR A 188 -7.72 6.09 -21.12
C TYR A 188 -6.40 5.57 -21.67
N LEU A 189 -5.79 6.31 -22.61
CA LEU A 189 -4.49 6.01 -23.25
C LEU A 189 -3.54 5.36 -22.23
N PRO A 190 -3.36 4.03 -22.23
CA PRO A 190 -2.56 3.39 -21.22
C PRO A 190 -1.12 3.60 -21.64
N ASP A 191 -0.36 4.33 -20.83
CA ASP A 191 1.09 4.21 -20.92
C ASP A 191 1.40 2.74 -20.57
N THR A 192 1.99 2.01 -21.51
CA THR A 192 2.31 0.58 -21.36
C THR A 192 3.12 0.34 -20.09
N ILE A 193 2.66 -0.60 -19.26
CA ILE A 193 3.35 -1.01 -18.03
C ILE A 193 4.38 -2.09 -18.39
N GLY A 194 5.64 -1.87 -18.04
CA GLY A 194 6.72 -2.85 -18.22
C GLY A 194 6.54 -4.05 -17.29
N SER A 195 6.81 -5.25 -17.81
CA SER A 195 6.44 -6.54 -17.20
C SER A 195 7.45 -7.10 -16.19
N THR A 196 8.12 -6.28 -15.37
CA THR A 196 9.36 -6.75 -14.71
C THR A 196 9.42 -6.68 -13.18
N ASP A 197 8.36 -6.29 -12.47
CA ASP A 197 8.39 -6.21 -11.01
C ASP A 197 7.28 -7.04 -10.35
N GLU A 198 7.61 -7.72 -9.24
CA GLU A 198 6.65 -8.40 -8.36
C GLU A 198 5.73 -7.37 -7.70
N ARG A 199 4.68 -6.97 -8.40
CA ARG A 199 3.65 -6.03 -7.91
C ARG A 199 2.43 -6.80 -7.45
N GLU A 200 1.99 -6.50 -6.23
CA GLU A 200 0.76 -7.04 -5.65
C GLU A 200 -0.29 -5.94 -5.61
N VAL A 201 -1.50 -6.26 -6.07
CA VAL A 201 -2.68 -5.40 -5.89
C VAL A 201 -3.62 -6.09 -4.91
N LEU A 202 -3.80 -5.51 -3.72
CA LEU A 202 -4.82 -5.92 -2.76
C LEU A 202 -6.01 -4.98 -2.86
N PHE A 203 -7.19 -5.53 -3.09
CA PHE A 203 -8.44 -4.81 -2.92
C PHE A 203 -9.06 -5.08 -1.55
N ILE A 204 -9.24 -4.02 -0.76
CA ILE A 204 -10.09 -4.04 0.44
C ILE A 204 -11.47 -3.55 -0.01
N VAL A 205 -12.41 -4.48 -0.09
CA VAL A 205 -13.73 -4.27 -0.67
C VAL A 205 -14.68 -3.75 0.38
N LEU A 206 -15.04 -2.47 0.29
CA LEU A 206 -15.93 -1.80 1.23
C LEU A 206 -17.33 -1.67 0.64
N SER A 207 -17.93 -2.79 0.25
CA SER A 207 -19.29 -2.76 -0.24
C SER A 207 -20.28 -2.53 0.90
N GLU A 208 -21.24 -1.63 0.70
CA GLU A 208 -22.59 -1.86 1.21
C GLU A 208 -23.38 -2.59 0.12
N PRO A 209 -24.17 -3.63 0.45
CA PRO A 209 -24.77 -4.46 -0.58
C PRO A 209 -25.89 -3.69 -1.29
N LYS A 210 -25.57 -3.05 -2.42
CA LYS A 210 -26.61 -2.79 -3.44
C LYS A 210 -26.87 -4.01 -4.32
N ASN A 211 -25.92 -4.97 -4.41
CA ASN A 211 -26.15 -6.34 -4.88
C ASN A 211 -24.84 -7.13 -4.75
N SER A 212 -24.77 -8.18 -3.91
CA SER A 212 -23.56 -9.02 -3.78
C SER A 212 -23.12 -9.64 -5.11
N ALA A 213 -24.08 -9.87 -6.04
CA ALA A 213 -23.78 -10.37 -7.37
C ALA A 213 -23.03 -9.35 -8.23
N VAL A 214 -23.21 -8.04 -8.02
CA VAL A 214 -22.45 -7.01 -8.76
C VAL A 214 -21.00 -6.97 -8.27
N VAL A 215 -20.77 -7.05 -6.96
CA VAL A 215 -19.43 -7.10 -6.36
C VAL A 215 -18.67 -8.34 -6.85
N HIS A 216 -19.29 -9.51 -6.86
CA HIS A 216 -18.66 -10.72 -7.39
C HIS A 216 -18.23 -10.57 -8.85
N LYS A 217 -19.06 -9.93 -9.68
CA LYS A 217 -18.74 -9.67 -11.10
C LYS A 217 -17.63 -8.63 -11.23
N ALA A 218 -17.62 -7.59 -10.41
CA ALA A 218 -16.56 -6.59 -10.39
C ALA A 218 -15.22 -7.22 -9.96
N ARG A 219 -15.20 -8.09 -8.94
CA ARG A 219 -14.01 -8.88 -8.55
C ARG A 219 -13.47 -9.69 -9.71
N ALA A 220 -14.34 -10.45 -10.39
CA ALA A 220 -13.95 -11.26 -11.54
C ALA A 220 -13.36 -10.40 -12.67
N PHE A 221 -13.97 -9.24 -12.94
CA PHE A 221 -13.44 -8.29 -13.91
C PHE A 221 -12.05 -7.75 -13.51
N TRP A 222 -11.87 -7.26 -12.28
CA TRP A 222 -10.58 -6.70 -11.86
C TRP A 222 -9.48 -7.74 -11.80
N LYS A 223 -9.82 -8.98 -11.40
CA LYS A 223 -8.89 -10.10 -11.48
C LYS A 223 -8.45 -10.34 -12.93
N TYR A 224 -9.40 -10.44 -13.86
CA TYR A 224 -9.10 -10.57 -15.29
C TYR A 224 -8.25 -9.41 -15.82
N ALA A 225 -8.66 -8.17 -15.56
CA ALA A 225 -8.02 -6.97 -16.10
C ALA A 225 -6.60 -6.74 -15.58
N LEU A 226 -6.24 -7.25 -14.40
CA LEU A 226 -4.94 -7.03 -13.79
C LEU A 226 -4.05 -8.28 -13.85
N GLU A 227 -4.59 -9.48 -13.63
CA GLU A 227 -3.80 -10.71 -13.72
C GLU A 227 -3.57 -11.11 -15.18
N GLU A 228 -4.64 -11.27 -15.97
CA GLU A 228 -4.54 -11.79 -17.34
C GLU A 228 -3.96 -10.77 -18.32
N GLN A 229 -4.36 -9.50 -18.18
CA GLN A 229 -3.93 -8.46 -19.13
C GLN A 229 -2.61 -7.79 -18.73
N MET A 230 -2.23 -7.85 -17.46
CA MET A 230 -1.08 -7.10 -16.95
C MET A 230 -0.07 -7.94 -16.17
N GLY A 231 -0.35 -9.22 -15.91
CA GLY A 231 0.56 -10.13 -15.21
C GLY A 231 0.77 -9.79 -13.74
N LEU A 232 -0.17 -9.09 -13.10
CA LEU A 232 -0.09 -8.70 -11.69
C LEU A 232 -0.61 -9.81 -10.78
N GLN A 233 -0.19 -9.82 -9.51
CA GLN A 233 -0.82 -10.64 -8.48
C GLN A 233 -1.98 -9.86 -7.85
N VAL A 234 -3.20 -10.43 -7.84
CA VAL A 234 -4.39 -9.74 -7.30
C VAL A 234 -5.01 -10.53 -6.16
N SER A 235 -5.29 -9.83 -5.05
CA SER A 235 -6.04 -10.38 -3.92
C SER A 235 -7.20 -9.48 -3.52
N PHE A 236 -8.21 -10.07 -2.86
CA PHE A 236 -9.41 -9.37 -2.39
C PHE A 236 -9.65 -9.72 -0.93
N ALA A 237 -10.07 -8.74 -0.14
CA ALA A 237 -10.48 -8.89 1.25
C ALA A 237 -11.79 -8.13 1.49
N ASP A 238 -12.68 -8.69 2.31
CA ASP A 238 -13.95 -8.11 2.73
C ASP A 238 -13.76 -7.25 3.99
N GLY A 239 -12.78 -6.32 3.93
CA GLY A 239 -12.30 -5.53 5.07
C GLY A 239 -10.95 -6.03 5.61
N ILE A 240 -10.24 -5.17 6.34
CA ILE A 240 -8.88 -5.48 6.85
C ILE A 240 -8.90 -6.64 7.84
N SER A 241 -9.97 -6.75 8.63
CA SER A 241 -10.15 -7.85 9.60
C SER A 241 -10.23 -9.24 8.97
N THR A 242 -10.47 -9.33 7.65
CA THR A 242 -10.58 -10.60 6.91
C THR A 242 -9.31 -11.03 6.23
N LEU A 243 -8.26 -10.18 6.27
CA LEU A 243 -6.97 -10.46 5.65
C LEU A 243 -6.30 -11.65 6.30
#